data_AF-A0A537N718-F1
#
_entry.id   AF-A0A537N718-F1
#
_cell.length_a   1.000
_cell.length_b   1.000
_cell.length_c   1.000
_cell.angle_alpha   90.00
_cell.angle_beta   90.00
_cell.angle_gamma   90.00
#
_symmetry.space_group_name_H-M   'P 1'
#
loop_
_entity.id
_entity.type
_entity.pdbx_description
1 polymer ?
#
loop_
_entity_poly.entity_id
_entity_poly.type
_entity_poly.pdbx_seq_one_letter_code
_entity_poly.pdbx_strand_id
1 'polypeptide(L)'
;MIAGTLSRYFGMQFFSAVLAVFGGTLVLTTMIDFLEMMRRSGDVHDVSAFLIAKITLYRVPFITERVLPFAVLVGAMFCYLNLSRRLELVVARSAGISAWQFTAPALAIALLIGAAATAVYNPISAILREQSTRLEADLFGQDGSFRNASSSGFWLR
;
A
#
# COMPACT_ATOMS: atom_id res chain seq x y z
N MET A 1 8.47 -33.33 -11.76
CA MET A 1 7.42 -33.09 -10.74
C MET A 1 7.96 -32.39 -9.48
N ILE A 2 9.21 -32.62 -9.05
CA ILE A 2 9.84 -31.97 -7.87
C ILE A 2 10.05 -30.45 -8.04
N ALA A 3 10.38 -29.97 -9.25
CA ALA A 3 10.57 -28.53 -9.51
C ALA A 3 9.27 -27.71 -9.32
N GLY A 4 8.10 -28.32 -9.52
CA GLY A 4 6.81 -27.65 -9.34
C GLY A 4 6.40 -27.49 -7.88
N THR A 5 6.70 -28.48 -7.04
CA THR A 5 6.41 -28.40 -5.60
C THR A 5 7.32 -27.41 -4.90
N LEU A 6 8.62 -27.38 -5.26
CA LEU A 6 9.59 -26.44 -4.70
C LEU A 6 9.28 -24.99 -5.08
N SER A 7 8.96 -24.73 -6.36
CA SER A 7 8.61 -23.38 -6.82
C SER A 7 7.33 -22.86 -6.15
N ARG A 8 6.32 -23.72 -5.98
CA ARG A 8 5.10 -23.37 -5.23
C ARG A 8 5.40 -23.06 -3.76
N TYR A 9 6.28 -23.84 -3.11
CA TYR A 9 6.66 -23.60 -1.72
C TYR A 9 7.37 -22.26 -1.54
N PHE A 10 8.39 -21.96 -2.35
CA PHE A 10 9.07 -20.66 -2.32
C PHE A 10 8.14 -19.50 -2.65
N GLY A 11 7.23 -19.68 -3.60
CA GLY A 11 6.20 -18.70 -3.90
C GLY A 11 5.26 -18.44 -2.71
N MET A 12 4.79 -19.48 -2.05
CA MET A 12 3.90 -19.34 -0.88
C MET A 12 4.60 -18.67 0.30
N GLN A 13 5.88 -19.01 0.52
CA GLN A 13 6.70 -18.40 1.57
C GLN A 13 6.98 -16.92 1.28
N PHE A 14 7.23 -16.58 0.01
CA PHE A 14 7.38 -15.19 -0.42
C PHE A 14 6.07 -14.41 -0.23
N PHE A 15 4.95 -14.97 -0.69
CA PHE A 15 3.64 -14.33 -0.56
C PHE A 15 3.26 -14.10 0.90
N SER A 16 3.44 -15.10 1.77
CA SER A 16 3.14 -14.97 3.20
C SER A 16 4.05 -13.95 3.89
N ALA A 17 5.34 -13.91 3.55
CA ALA A 17 6.27 -12.92 4.07
C ALA A 17 5.88 -11.48 3.66
N VAL A 18 5.55 -11.26 2.38
CA VAL A 18 5.06 -9.97 1.89
C VAL A 18 3.76 -9.58 2.60
N LEU A 19 2.81 -10.50 2.73
CA LEU A 19 1.53 -10.24 3.39
C LEU A 19 1.71 -9.90 4.88
N ALA A 20 2.61 -10.60 5.58
CA ALA A 20 2.91 -10.36 6.98
C ALA A 20 3.56 -8.99 7.20
N VAL A 21 4.55 -8.64 6.37
CA VAL A 21 5.21 -7.33 6.42
C VAL A 21 4.21 -6.23 6.08
N PHE A 22 3.44 -6.40 5.01
CA PHE A 22 2.43 -5.44 4.58
C PHE A 22 1.36 -5.22 5.64
N GLY A 23 0.83 -6.28 6.23
CA GLY A 23 -0.15 -6.18 7.32
C GLY A 23 0.44 -5.50 8.56
N GLY A 24 1.67 -5.85 8.93
CA GLY A 24 2.37 -5.22 10.06
C GLY A 24 2.59 -3.73 9.85
N THR A 25 3.07 -3.32 8.67
CA THR A 25 3.26 -1.90 8.35
C THR A 25 1.93 -1.15 8.24
N LEU A 26 0.90 -1.75 7.65
CA LEU A 26 -0.44 -1.16 7.59
C LEU A 26 -1.01 -0.85 8.96
N VAL A 27 -0.95 -1.82 9.88
CA VAL A 27 -1.46 -1.67 11.25
C VAL A 27 -0.70 -0.54 11.95
N LEU A 28 0.63 -0.56 11.88
CA LEU A 28 1.46 0.47 12.51
C LEU A 28 1.16 1.86 11.94
N THR A 29 1.14 2.02 10.62
CA THR A 29 0.90 3.33 10.01
C THR A 29 -0.52 3.83 10.26
N THR A 30 -1.53 2.94 10.22
CA THR A 30 -2.92 3.31 10.54
C THR A 30 -3.07 3.72 12.00
N MET A 31 -2.40 3.03 12.92
CA MET A 31 -2.39 3.39 14.34
C MET A 31 -1.73 4.76 14.56
N ILE A 32 -0.62 5.03 13.88
CA ILE A 32 0.06 6.33 13.95
C ILE A 32 -0.85 7.45 13.41
N ASP A 33 -1.47 7.27 12.24
CA ASP A 33 -2.37 8.28 11.65
C ASP A 33 -3.60 8.52 12.54
N PHE A 34 -4.16 7.47 13.16
CA PHE A 34 -5.22 7.62 14.15
C PHE A 34 -4.79 8.46 15.37
N LEU A 35 -3.61 8.18 15.92
CA LEU A 35 -3.06 8.94 17.05
C LEU A 35 -2.77 10.40 16.67
N GLU A 36 -2.26 10.63 15.47
CA GLU A 36 -1.99 11.97 14.96
C GLU A 36 -3.29 12.77 14.79
N MET A 37 -4.34 12.13 14.26
CA MET A 37 -5.65 12.75 14.10
C MET A 37 -6.31 13.04 15.45
N MET A 38 -6.16 12.16 16.44
CA MET A 38 -6.65 12.38 17.81
C MET A 38 -5.91 13.56 18.48
N ARG A 39 -4.58 13.62 18.32
CA ARG A 39 -3.78 14.74 18.83
C ARG A 39 -4.16 16.08 18.19
N ARG A 40 -4.46 16.07 16.89
CA ARG A 40 -4.90 17.26 16.15
C ARG A 40 -6.33 17.70 16.48
N SER A 41 -7.19 16.76 16.85
CA SER A 41 -8.59 17.03 17.19
C SER A 41 -8.79 17.51 18.63
N GLY A 42 -7.78 17.34 19.50
CA GLY A 42 -7.82 17.86 20.87
C GLY A 42 -7.93 19.39 20.98
N ASP A 43 -7.75 20.12 19.87
CA ASP A 43 -7.85 21.59 19.79
C ASP A 43 -9.24 22.06 19.33
N VAL A 44 -10.13 21.15 18.90
CA VAL A 44 -11.46 21.48 18.38
C VAL A 44 -12.51 20.79 19.26
N HIS A 45 -13.24 21.59 20.04
CA HIS A 45 -14.41 21.10 20.77
C HIS A 45 -15.41 20.49 19.78
N ASP A 46 -15.90 19.28 20.09
CA ASP A 46 -17.04 18.60 19.45
C ASP A 46 -16.76 17.72 18.20
N VAL A 47 -15.57 17.10 18.11
CA VAL A 47 -15.31 16.07 17.08
C VAL A 47 -15.52 14.66 17.64
N SER A 48 -16.58 13.97 17.18
CA SER A 48 -16.87 12.58 17.53
C SER A 48 -15.74 11.63 17.10
N ALA A 49 -15.26 10.78 18.02
CA ALA A 49 -14.24 9.76 17.76
C ALA A 49 -14.58 8.82 16.58
N PHE A 50 -15.87 8.65 16.30
CA PHE A 50 -16.36 7.87 15.16
C PHE A 50 -16.09 8.56 13.80
N LEU A 51 -16.16 9.89 13.76
CA LEU A 51 -15.86 10.69 12.56
C LEU A 51 -14.35 10.61 12.23
N ILE A 52 -13.51 10.68 13.25
CA ILE A 52 -12.04 10.55 13.14
C ILE A 52 -11.67 9.17 12.58
N ALA A 53 -12.27 8.10 13.14
CA ALA A 53 -12.05 6.73 12.64
C ALA A 53 -12.47 6.56 11.17
N LYS A 54 -13.59 7.19 10.76
CA LYS A 54 -14.07 7.15 9.38
C LYS A 54 -13.12 7.89 8.42
N ILE A 55 -12.58 9.03 8.81
CA ILE A 55 -11.61 9.79 8.02
C ILE A 55 -10.29 9.01 7.89
N THR A 56 -9.78 8.43 8.97
CA THR A 56 -8.59 7.57 8.94
C THR A 56 -8.81 6.35 8.02
N LEU A 57 -9.99 5.73 8.06
CA LEU A 57 -10.32 4.60 7.18
C LEU A 57 -10.31 4.98 5.69
N TYR A 58 -10.76 6.19 5.34
CA TYR A 58 -10.69 6.72 3.97
C TYR A 58 -9.25 7.04 3.51
N ARG A 59 -8.30 7.12 4.44
CA ARG A 59 -6.88 7.42 4.18
C ARG A 59 -6.02 6.16 4.04
N VAL A 60 -6.48 5.04 4.61
CA VAL A 60 -5.88 3.71 4.46
C VAL A 60 -5.55 3.37 3.00
N PRO A 61 -6.39 3.71 2.00
CA PRO A 61 -6.08 3.35 0.63
C PRO A 61 -4.84 4.06 0.07
N PHE A 62 -4.72 5.34 0.35
CA PHE A 62 -3.59 6.14 -0.09
C PHE A 62 -2.28 5.71 0.60
N ILE A 63 -2.36 5.35 1.89
CA ILE A 63 -1.22 4.83 2.64
C ILE A 63 -0.80 3.47 2.07
N THR A 64 -1.76 2.61 1.76
CA THR A 64 -1.53 1.28 1.16
C THR A 64 -0.72 1.40 -0.13
N GLU A 65 -1.08 2.33 -1.02
CA GLU A 65 -0.41 2.49 -2.31
C GLU A 65 1.08 2.87 -2.16
N ARG A 66 1.43 3.69 -1.16
CA ARG A 66 2.83 4.04 -0.86
C ARG A 66 3.59 2.92 -0.13
N VAL A 67 2.91 2.20 0.76
CA VAL A 67 3.54 1.18 1.62
C VAL A 67 3.76 -0.14 0.87
N LEU A 68 2.94 -0.44 -0.15
CA LEU A 68 3.01 -1.68 -0.92
C LEU A 68 4.39 -1.98 -1.54
N PRO A 69 5.04 -1.08 -2.31
CA PRO A 69 6.38 -1.36 -2.87
C PRO A 69 7.43 -1.60 -1.78
N PHE A 70 7.32 -0.89 -0.65
CA PHE A 70 8.21 -1.09 0.50
C PHE A 70 7.98 -2.45 1.18
N ALA A 71 6.72 -2.82 1.36
CA ALA A 71 6.35 -4.10 1.96
C ALA A 71 6.79 -5.29 1.10
N VAL A 72 6.70 -5.18 -0.24
CA VAL A 72 7.22 -6.19 -1.16
C VAL A 72 8.74 -6.34 -1.02
N LEU A 73 9.48 -5.22 -0.95
CA LEU A 73 10.93 -5.24 -0.79
C LEU A 73 11.35 -5.89 0.53
N VAL A 74 10.78 -5.43 1.65
CA VAL A 74 11.11 -5.96 2.98
C VAL A 74 10.65 -7.41 3.13
N GLY A 75 9.47 -7.76 2.60
CA GLY A 75 8.98 -9.14 2.55
C GLY A 75 9.88 -10.07 1.75
N ALA A 76 10.40 -9.60 0.60
CA ALA A 76 11.37 -10.33 -0.20
C ALA A 76 12.65 -10.60 0.61
N MET A 77 13.23 -9.56 1.20
CA MET A 77 14.45 -9.69 2.01
C MET A 77 14.21 -10.66 3.18
N PHE A 78 13.11 -10.51 3.91
CA PHE A 78 12.77 -11.38 5.02
C PHE A 78 12.63 -12.85 4.60
N CYS A 79 11.92 -13.11 3.50
CA CYS A 79 11.75 -14.45 2.95
C CYS A 79 13.11 -15.09 2.60
N TYR A 80 13.91 -14.44 1.75
CA TYR A 80 15.18 -14.99 1.30
C TYR A 80 16.22 -15.12 2.41
N LEU A 81 16.24 -14.19 3.37
CA LEU A 81 17.07 -14.31 4.57
C LEU A 81 16.66 -15.53 5.41
N ASN A 82 15.36 -15.77 5.61
CA ASN A 82 14.88 -16.91 6.38
C ASN A 82 15.20 -18.24 5.67
N LEU A 83 14.99 -18.32 4.35
CA LEU A 83 15.40 -19.47 3.51
C LEU A 83 16.90 -19.72 3.57
N SER A 84 17.71 -18.66 3.55
CA SER A 84 19.17 -18.76 3.67
C SER A 84 19.59 -19.27 5.06
N ARG A 85 18.95 -18.79 6.13
CA ARG A 85 19.23 -19.23 7.51
C ARG A 85 18.89 -20.70 7.73
N ARG A 86 17.88 -21.21 7.04
CA ARG A 86 17.47 -22.63 7.05
C ARG A 86 18.31 -23.50 6.11
N LEU A 87 19.32 -22.94 5.43
CA LEU A 87 20.15 -23.60 4.42
C LEU A 87 19.36 -24.17 3.22
N GLU A 88 18.08 -23.82 3.07
CA GLU A 88 17.22 -24.33 1.99
C GLU A 88 17.74 -23.90 0.61
N LEU A 89 18.28 -22.67 0.51
CA LEU A 89 18.90 -22.17 -0.72
C LEU A 89 20.21 -22.90 -1.05
N VAL A 90 20.99 -23.24 -0.02
CA VAL A 90 22.27 -23.93 -0.18
C VAL A 90 22.03 -25.36 -0.67
N VAL A 91 21.05 -26.05 -0.06
CA VAL A 91 20.64 -27.40 -0.46
C VAL A 91 20.01 -27.40 -1.86
N ALA A 92 19.18 -26.42 -2.19
CA ALA A 92 18.63 -26.30 -3.54
C ALA A 92 19.74 -26.13 -4.59
N ARG A 93 20.75 -25.30 -4.30
CA ARG A 93 21.90 -25.09 -5.19
C ARG A 93 22.77 -26.34 -5.35
N SER A 94 23.00 -27.10 -4.28
CA SER A 94 23.77 -28.36 -4.35
C SER A 94 23.03 -29.46 -5.12
N ALA A 95 21.70 -29.43 -5.14
CA ALA A 95 20.86 -30.29 -5.98
C ALA A 95 20.82 -29.86 -7.47
N GLY A 96 21.62 -28.87 -7.87
CA GLY A 96 21.73 -28.40 -9.25
C GLY A 96 20.66 -27.39 -9.67
N ILE A 97 19.85 -26.87 -8.74
CA ILE A 97 18.84 -25.85 -9.04
C ILE A 97 19.55 -24.51 -9.27
N SER A 98 19.19 -23.82 -10.35
CA SER A 98 19.77 -22.51 -10.66
C SER A 98 19.15 -21.40 -9.79
N ALA A 99 19.89 -20.31 -9.59
CA ALA A 99 19.38 -19.14 -8.87
C ALA A 99 18.07 -18.61 -9.46
N TRP A 100 17.97 -18.60 -10.79
CA TRP A 100 16.79 -18.15 -11.52
C TRP A 100 15.56 -19.00 -11.25
N GLN A 101 15.71 -20.31 -11.07
CA GLN A 101 14.57 -21.21 -10.85
C GLN A 101 13.89 -21.01 -9.50
N PHE A 102 14.65 -20.69 -8.44
CA PHE A 102 14.04 -20.40 -7.14
C PHE A 102 13.61 -18.93 -6.98
N THR A 103 14.18 -18.01 -7.76
CA THR A 103 13.76 -16.59 -7.75
C THR A 103 12.55 -16.31 -8.65
N ALA A 104 12.36 -17.08 -9.72
CA ALA A 104 11.22 -16.98 -10.64
C ALA A 104 9.83 -16.95 -9.97
N PRO A 105 9.49 -17.84 -9.01
CA PRO A 105 8.16 -17.80 -8.38
C PRO A 105 7.92 -16.51 -7.59
N ALA A 106 8.94 -15.97 -6.91
CA ALA A 106 8.82 -14.69 -6.21
C ALA A 106 8.64 -13.52 -7.18
N LEU A 107 9.38 -13.51 -8.29
CA LEU A 107 9.22 -12.53 -9.37
C LEU A 107 7.81 -12.58 -9.97
N ALA A 108 7.29 -13.77 -10.25
CA ALA A 108 5.95 -13.94 -10.79
C ALA A 108 4.89 -13.39 -9.82
N ILE A 109 5.01 -13.69 -8.52
CA ILE A 109 4.08 -13.18 -7.50
C ILE A 109 4.23 -11.66 -7.33
N ALA A 110 5.45 -11.12 -7.32
CA ALA A 110 5.69 -9.69 -7.24
C ALA A 110 5.10 -8.94 -8.44
N LEU A 111 5.22 -9.50 -9.65
CA LEU A 111 4.59 -8.97 -10.85
C LEU A 111 3.06 -9.03 -10.76
N LEU A 112 2.49 -10.13 -10.27
CA LEU A 112 1.05 -10.24 -10.07
C LEU A 112 0.52 -9.24 -9.03
N ILE A 113 1.23 -9.05 -7.92
CA ILE A 113 0.90 -8.06 -6.89
C ILE A 113 1.00 -6.64 -7.48
N GLY A 114 2.08 -6.34 -8.22
CA GLY A 114 2.30 -5.04 -8.85
C GLY A 114 1.26 -4.74 -9.94
N ALA A 115 0.90 -5.73 -10.75
CA ALA A 115 -0.15 -5.63 -11.76
C ALA A 115 -1.52 -5.48 -11.10
N ALA A 116 -1.83 -6.21 -10.03
CA ALA A 116 -3.07 -6.04 -9.29
C ALA A 116 -3.15 -4.65 -8.63
N ALA A 117 -2.05 -4.17 -8.03
CA ALA A 117 -1.97 -2.83 -7.46
C ALA A 117 -2.17 -1.75 -8.54
N THR A 118 -1.52 -1.86 -9.70
CA THR A 118 -1.68 -0.85 -10.75
C THR A 118 -2.98 -0.98 -11.56
N ALA A 119 -3.48 -2.19 -11.82
CA ALA A 119 -4.65 -2.40 -12.66
C ALA A 119 -5.98 -2.39 -11.91
N VAL A 120 -5.99 -2.72 -10.62
CA VAL A 120 -7.22 -2.72 -9.80
C VAL A 120 -7.23 -1.51 -8.87
N TYR A 121 -6.11 -1.22 -8.20
CA TYR A 121 -6.07 -0.13 -7.21
C TYR A 121 -6.05 1.25 -7.85
N ASN A 122 -5.23 1.46 -8.88
CA ASN A 122 -5.10 2.75 -9.55
C ASN A 122 -6.43 3.25 -10.17
N PRO A 123 -7.24 2.45 -10.90
CA PRO A 123 -8.52 2.94 -11.41
C PRO A 123 -9.55 3.17 -10.30
N ILE A 124 -9.54 2.37 -9.22
CA ILE A 124 -10.39 2.62 -8.06
C ILE A 124 -10.01 3.96 -7.41
N SER A 125 -8.72 4.21 -7.18
CA SER A 125 -8.21 5.49 -6.68
C SER A 125 -8.54 6.65 -7.63
N ALA A 126 -8.47 6.45 -8.95
CA ALA A 126 -8.82 7.47 -9.93
C ALA A 126 -10.31 7.84 -9.89
N ILE A 127 -11.21 6.85 -9.79
CA ILE A 127 -12.66 7.07 -9.67
C ILE A 127 -13.00 7.75 -8.34
N LEU A 128 -12.39 7.32 -7.22
CA LEU A 128 -12.61 7.94 -5.91
C LEU A 128 -12.07 9.38 -5.87
N ARG A 129 -10.98 9.66 -6.58
CA ARG A 129 -10.41 11.02 -6.70
C ARG A 129 -11.26 11.93 -7.57
N GLU A 130 -11.83 11.41 -8.66
CA GLU A 130 -12.81 12.15 -9.46
C GLU A 130 -14.06 12.50 -8.63
N GLN A 131 -14.53 11.57 -7.80
CA GLN A 131 -15.63 11.86 -6.87
C GLN A 131 -15.24 12.88 -5.80
N SER A 132 -14.03 12.83 -5.24
CA SER A 132 -13.58 13.84 -4.26
C SER A 132 -13.48 15.23 -4.89
N THR A 133 -12.97 15.34 -6.11
CA THR A 133 -12.86 16.64 -6.83
C THR A 133 -14.24 17.20 -7.20
N ARG A 134 -15.22 16.35 -7.52
CA ARG A 134 -16.61 16.80 -7.76
C ARG A 134 -17.29 17.28 -6.47
N LEU A 135 -17.12 16.56 -5.36
CA LEU A 135 -17.63 16.98 -4.05
C LEU A 135 -16.96 18.28 -3.56
N GLU A 136 -15.66 18.46 -3.80
CA GLU A 136 -14.97 19.73 -3.54
C GLU A 136 -15.47 20.86 -4.45
N ALA A 137 -15.75 20.59 -5.73
CA ALA A 137 -16.28 21.59 -6.64
C ALA A 137 -17.70 22.07 -6.26
N ASP A 138 -18.55 21.16 -5.77
CA ASP A 138 -19.90 21.50 -5.30
C ASP A 138 -19.89 22.24 -3.96
N LEU A 139 -18.97 21.90 -3.03
CA LEU A 139 -18.84 22.55 -1.72
C LEU A 139 -18.08 23.89 -1.78
N PHE A 140 -16.96 23.98 -2.50
CA PHE A 140 -16.16 25.20 -2.60
C PHE A 140 -16.59 26.12 -3.75
N GLY A 141 -17.33 25.61 -4.74
CA GLY A 141 -17.91 26.41 -5.81
C GLY A 141 -19.01 27.37 -5.33
N GLN A 142 -19.71 27.01 -4.24
CA GLN A 142 -20.87 27.77 -3.75
C GLN A 142 -20.52 28.88 -2.74
N ASP A 143 -19.45 28.74 -1.94
CA ASP A 143 -19.09 29.73 -0.90
C ASP A 143 -17.84 30.59 -1.18
N GLY A 144 -17.01 30.23 -2.17
CA GLY A 144 -15.72 30.93 -2.41
C GLY A 144 -15.61 31.79 -3.67
N SER A 145 -16.40 31.53 -4.70
CA SER A 145 -16.17 32.09 -6.05
C SER A 145 -16.85 33.45 -6.30
N PHE A 146 -17.93 33.78 -5.58
CA PHE A 146 -18.67 35.03 -5.80
C PHE A 146 -18.19 36.23 -4.96
N ARG A 147 -17.37 36.05 -3.91
CA ARG A 147 -16.90 37.17 -3.06
C ARG A 147 -15.47 37.64 -3.28
N ASN A 148 -14.58 36.84 -3.87
CA ASN A 148 -13.17 37.22 -4.06
C ASN A 148 -12.69 37.32 -5.53
N ALA A 149 -13.56 37.08 -6.52
CA ALA A 149 -13.21 37.22 -7.94
C ALA A 149 -13.19 38.68 -8.44
N SER A 150 -13.49 39.68 -7.59
CA SER A 150 -13.54 41.09 -8.03
C SER A 150 -12.22 41.86 -7.90
N SER A 151 -11.15 41.33 -7.27
CA SER A 151 -10.01 42.20 -6.93
C SER A 151 -8.58 41.72 -7.18
N SER A 152 -8.25 40.49 -7.56
CA SER A 152 -6.83 40.21 -7.86
C SER A 152 -6.54 38.94 -8.65
N GLY A 153 -6.14 39.14 -9.91
CA GLY A 153 -4.97 38.48 -10.49
C GLY A 153 -5.06 36.98 -10.71
N PHE A 154 -5.77 36.59 -11.74
CA PHE A 154 -5.73 35.24 -12.33
C PHE A 154 -4.36 34.96 -12.94
N TRP A 155 -3.53 34.17 -12.26
CA TRP A 155 -2.24 33.69 -12.77
C TRP A 155 -2.37 32.24 -13.22
N LEU A 156 -2.38 32.05 -14.54
CA LEU A 156 -2.21 30.73 -15.17
C LEU A 156 -0.72 30.40 -15.27
N ARG A 157 -0.35 29.21 -14.79
CA ARG A 157 0.80 28.43 -15.27
C ARG A 157 0.40 26.97 -15.36
#